data_AF-A0A1L5KM88-F1
#
_entry.id   AF-A0A1L5KM88-F1
#
_cell.length_a   1.000
_cell.length_b   1.000
_cell.length_c   1.000
_cell.angle_alpha   90.00
_cell.angle_beta   90.00
_cell.angle_gamma   90.00
#
_symmetry.space_group_name_H-M   'P 1'
#
loop_
_entity.id
_entity.type
_entity.pdbx_description
1 polymer ?
#
loop_
_entity_poly.entity_id
_entity_poly.type
_entity_poly.pdbx_seq_one_letter_code
_entity_poly.pdbx_strand_id
1 'polypeptide(L)' 'GIPVFAIVDTNSDPDGVDFVIPGNDDAIRAVTLYLGAVAATVREGRSQDLASQAEESFVEAE' A
#
# COMPACT_ATOMS: atom_id res chain seq x y z
N GLY A 1 11.52 13.54 -7.17
CA GLY A 1 10.54 13.75 -6.09
C GLY A 1 10.37 12.47 -5.31
N ILE A 2 9.84 12.54 -4.09
CA ILE A 2 9.37 11.36 -3.36
C ILE A 2 7.95 11.07 -3.87
N PRO A 3 7.59 9.82 -4.20
CA PRO A 3 6.24 9.50 -4.65
C PRO A 3 5.20 9.74 -3.55
N VAL A 4 4.11 10.43 -3.89
CA VAL A 4 3.04 10.82 -2.97
C VAL A 4 1.75 10.08 -3.30
N PHE A 5 1.22 9.38 -2.29
CA PHE A 5 -0.08 8.72 -2.34
C PHE A 5 -1.03 9.43 -1.37
N ALA A 6 -2.25 9.76 -1.81
CA ALA A 6 -3.23 10.42 -0.94
C ALA A 6 -4.66 9.90 -1.17
N ILE A 7 -5.45 9.87 -0.09
CA ILE A 7 -6.90 9.71 -0.16
C ILE A 7 -7.48 11.09 -0.43
N VAL A 8 -8.33 11.22 -1.44
CA VAL A 8 -8.89 12.49 -1.88
C VAL A 8 -10.42 12.38 -1.94
N ASP A 9 -11.11 13.23 -1.18
CA ASP A 9 -12.57 13.39 -1.23
C ASP A 9 -12.93 14.60 -2.12
N THR A 10 -14.22 14.86 -2.29
CA THR A 10 -14.81 15.89 -3.17
C THR A 10 -14.34 17.32 -2.90
N ASN A 11 -13.77 17.59 -1.72
CA ASN A 11 -13.30 18.90 -1.28
C ASN A 11 -11.76 18.98 -1.11
N SER A 12 -11.01 17.92 -1.41
CA SER A 12 -9.54 17.93 -1.31
C SER A 12 -8.91 18.34 -2.65
N ASP A 13 -7.76 19.03 -2.59
CA ASP A 13 -6.96 19.43 -3.76
C ASP A 13 -5.95 18.31 -4.10
N PRO A 14 -6.01 17.69 -5.30
CA PRO A 14 -5.10 16.62 -5.68
C PRO A 14 -3.73 17.12 -6.20
N ASP A 15 -3.50 18.43 -6.28
CA ASP A 15 -2.23 18.97 -6.78
C ASP A 15 -1.02 18.48 -5.96
N GLY A 16 -0.02 17.93 -6.65
CA GLY A 16 1.19 17.38 -6.02
C GLY A 16 1.05 15.95 -5.50
N VAL A 17 -0.08 15.29 -5.72
CA VAL A 17 -0.27 13.85 -5.47
C VAL A 17 0.03 13.06 -6.74
N ASP A 18 0.95 12.10 -6.66
CA ASP A 18 1.29 11.24 -7.80
C ASP A 18 0.24 10.13 -8.00
N PHE A 19 -0.33 9.63 -6.90
CA PHE A 19 -1.30 8.54 -6.89
C PHE A 19 -2.51 8.87 -6.01
N VAL A 20 -3.64 9.14 -6.66
CA VAL A 20 -4.88 9.52 -6.00
C VAL A 20 -5.75 8.29 -5.71
N ILE A 21 -6.22 8.17 -4.47
CA ILE A 21 -7.19 7.17 -4.02
C ILE A 21 -8.50 7.91 -3.73
N PRO A 22 -9.53 7.83 -4.60
CA PRO A 22 -10.78 8.52 -4.36
C PRO A 22 -11.53 7.89 -3.17
N GLY A 23 -11.89 8.68 -2.17
CA GLY A 23 -12.56 8.18 -0.99
C GLY A 23 -12.76 9.22 0.11
N ASN A 24 -13.59 8.91 1.09
CA ASN A 24 -13.85 9.78 2.24
C ASN A 24 -12.66 9.75 3.20
N ASP A 25 -11.97 10.87 3.34
CA ASP A 25 -10.82 11.09 4.23
C ASP A 25 -11.22 11.61 5.63
N ASP A 26 -12.41 12.18 5.78
CA ASP A 26 -12.95 12.69 7.05
C ASP A 26 -13.32 11.58 8.06
N ALA A 27 -13.82 10.45 7.57
CA ALA A 27 -14.39 9.42 8.42
C ALA A 27 -13.32 8.46 8.97
N ILE A 28 -13.18 8.38 10.30
CA ILE A 28 -12.27 7.45 10.99
C ILE A 28 -12.43 6.01 10.49
N ARG A 29 -13.68 5.56 10.26
CA ARG A 29 -13.97 4.22 9.77
C ARG A 29 -13.42 3.98 8.35
N ALA A 30 -13.46 5.00 7.49
CA ALA A 30 -12.92 4.93 6.14
C ALA A 30 -11.38 4.90 6.17
N VAL A 31 -10.76 5.82 6.90
CA VAL A 31 -9.29 5.85 7.12
C VAL A 31 -8.78 4.51 7.67
N THR A 32 -9.46 3.95 8.67
CA THR A 32 -9.10 2.64 9.24
C THR A 32 -9.19 1.53 8.21
N LEU A 33 -10.21 1.54 7.35
CA LEU A 33 -10.37 0.55 6.28
C LEU A 33 -9.21 0.64 5.28
N TYR A 34 -8.89 1.84 4.79
CA TYR A 34 -7.82 2.05 3.81
C TYR A 34 -6.46 1.63 4.37
N LEU A 35 -6.10 2.15 5.55
CA LEU A 35 -4.82 1.82 6.19
C LEU A 35 -4.73 0.34 6.58
N GLY A 36 -5.84 -0.26 7.00
CA GLY A 36 -5.92 -1.68 7.32
C GLY A 36 -5.66 -2.56 6.09
N ALA A 37 -6.26 -2.23 4.95
CA ALA A 37 -6.04 -2.92 3.69
C ALA A 37 -4.59 -2.78 3.22
N VAL A 38 -4.05 -1.56 3.19
CA VAL A 38 -2.65 -1.29 2.82
C VAL A 38 -1.68 -2.07 3.72
N ALA A 39 -1.87 -2.01 5.04
CA ALA A 39 -1.03 -2.74 5.97
C ALA A 39 -1.13 -4.26 5.77
N ALA A 40 -2.32 -4.79 5.46
CA ALA A 40 -2.49 -6.22 5.17
C ALA A 40 -1.72 -6.64 3.92
N THR A 41 -1.91 -5.92 2.82
CA THR A 41 -1.23 -6.19 1.54
C THR A 41 0.28 -6.08 1.67
N VAL A 42 0.81 -5.08 2.39
CA VAL A 42 2.26 -4.93 2.61
C VAL A 42 2.83 -6.10 3.42
N ARG A 43 2.12 -6.57 4.45
CA ARG A 43 2.56 -7.75 5.22
C ARG A 43 2.54 -9.02 4.38
N GLU A 44 1.50 -9.19 3.58
CA GLU A 44 1.36 -10.33 2.68
C GLU A 44 2.47 -10.34 1.62
N GLY A 45 2.68 -9.21 0.93
CA GLY A 45 3.75 -9.07 -0.06
C GLY A 45 5.13 -9.35 0.54
N ARG A 46 5.43 -8.82 1.72
CA ARG A 46 6.70 -9.11 2.41
C ARG A 46 6.88 -10.59 2.77
N SER A 47 5.78 -11.27 3.11
CA SER A 47 5.83 -12.71 3.44
C SER A 47 6.05 -13.54 2.18
N GLN A 48 5.42 -13.15 1.06
CA GLN A 48 5.62 -13.77 -0.24
C GLN A 48 7.05 -13.56 -0.75
N ASP A 49 7.61 -12.35 -0.60
CA ASP A 49 9.00 -12.05 -0.98
C ASP A 49 10.03 -12.88 -0.20
N LEU A 50 9.76 -13.18 1.08
CA LEU A 50 10.62 -14.04 1.88
C LEU A 50 10.52 -15.51 1.45
N ALA A 51 9.30 -15.96 1.11
CA ALA A 51 9.08 -17.31 0.62
C ALA A 51 9.74 -17.52 -0.75
N SER A 52 9.60 -16.57 -1.68
CA SER A 52 10.23 -16.63 -2.99
C SER A 52 11.76 -16.58 -2.88
N GLN A 53 12.31 -15.70 -2.04
CA GLN A 53 13.77 -15.66 -1.80
C GLN A 53 14.30 -16.95 -1.18
N ALA A 54 13.56 -17.56 -0.25
CA ALA A 54 13.94 -18.85 0.32
C ALA A 54 13.95 -19.93 -0.77
N GLU A 55 12.91 -20.00 -1.59
CA GLU A 55 12.79 -20.98 -2.68
C GLU A 55 13.89 -20.80 -3.74
N GLU A 56 14.20 -19.57 -4.16
CA GLU A 56 15.34 -19.27 -5.03
C GLU A 56 16.68 -19.67 -4.40
N SER A 57 16.88 -19.42 -3.10
CA SER A 57 18.11 -19.79 -2.38
C SER A 57 18.31 -21.30 -2.28
N PHE A 58 17.23 -22.09 -2.17
CA PHE A 58 17.31 -23.55 -2.19
C PHE A 58 17.67 -24.08 -3.58
N VAL A 59 17.19 -23.44 -4.66
CA VAL A 59 17.50 -23.84 -6.04
C VAL A 59 18.94 -23.51 -6.44
N GLU A 60 19.52 -22.40 -5.98
CA GLU A 60 20.93 -22.06 -6.29
C GLU A 60 21.96 -22.92 -5.54
N ALA A 61 21.55 -23.58 -4.44
CA ALA A 61 22.43 -24.40 -3.62
C ALA A 61 22.52 -25.88 -4.08
N GLU A 62 21.73 -26.29 -5.07
CA GLU A 62 21.72 -27.64 -5.68
C GLU A 62 22.42 -27.64 -7.06
#